data_AF-A0A1V5MH96-F1
#
_entry.id   AF-A0A1V5MH96-F1
#
_cell.length_a   1.000
_cell.length_b   1.000
_cell.length_c   1.000
_cell.angle_alpha   90.00
_cell.angle_beta   90.00
_cell.angle_gamma   90.00
#
_symmetry.space_group_name_H-M   'P 1'
#
loop_
_entity.id
_entity.type
_entity.pdbx_description
1 polymer ?
#
loop_
_entity_poly.entity_id
_entity_poly.type
_entity_poly.pdbx_seq_one_letter_code
_entity_poly.pdbx_strand_id
1 'polypeptide(L)'
;MEWKQFGSEVEVAGRPVPVRSLRLPDELGNLHRYRVTTWWDPAAGFTAVPAEGRLAREKNGLVGAVVLGRNGGHVKIGRRLGCQPFIFVPFNSLSLRTRHRLTRQIRLLLFSDGNFLFGREAAAEAA
;
A
#
# COMPACT_ATOMS: atom_id res chain seq x y z
N MET A 1 15.29 -9.66 -4.99
CA MET A 1 13.85 -9.55 -4.70
C MET A 1 13.14 -9.72 -6.03
N GLU A 2 12.06 -10.49 -6.11
CA GLU A 2 11.37 -10.75 -7.37
C GLU A 2 9.97 -10.13 -7.33
N TRP A 3 9.59 -9.48 -8.43
CA TRP A 3 8.23 -9.02 -8.68
C TRP A 3 7.36 -10.21 -9.05
N LYS A 4 6.17 -10.27 -8.46
CA LYS A 4 5.19 -11.32 -8.73
C LYS A 4 3.87 -10.67 -9.12
N GLN A 5 3.24 -11.20 -10.15
CA GLN A 5 1.94 -10.72 -10.62
C GLN A 5 0.91 -10.77 -9.48
N PHE A 6 0.18 -9.66 -9.28
CA PHE A 6 -0.89 -9.52 -8.30
C PHE A 6 -2.09 -8.82 -8.94
N GLY A 7 -3.10 -9.60 -9.30
CA GLY A 7 -4.20 -9.11 -10.15
C GLY A 7 -3.73 -8.86 -11.59
N SER A 8 -4.45 -8.03 -12.33
CA SER A 8 -4.18 -7.79 -13.76
C SER A 8 -3.24 -6.63 -14.05
N GLU A 9 -3.03 -5.72 -13.08
CA GLU A 9 -2.37 -4.42 -13.33
C GLU A 9 -1.20 -4.11 -12.39
N VAL A 10 -1.01 -4.93 -11.35
CA VAL A 10 -0.02 -4.68 -10.31
C VAL A 10 0.89 -5.90 -10.16
N GLU A 11 2.16 -5.66 -9.90
CA GLU A 11 3.10 -6.64 -9.41
C GLU A 11 3.49 -6.30 -7.99
N VAL A 12 3.70 -7.31 -7.14
CA VAL A 12 4.09 -7.12 -5.74
C VAL A 12 5.42 -7.78 -5.44
N ALA A 13 6.16 -7.19 -4.51
CA ALA A 13 7.44 -7.71 -4.08
C ALA A 13 7.66 -7.56 -2.57
N GLY A 14 8.68 -8.27 -2.09
CA GLY A 14 9.09 -8.23 -0.68
C GLY A 14 8.14 -8.93 0.30
N ARG A 15 8.45 -8.78 1.58
CA ARG A 15 7.68 -9.38 2.68
C ARG A 15 6.50 -8.47 3.06
N PRO A 16 5.35 -9.04 3.43
CA PRO A 16 4.24 -8.27 3.98
C PRO A 16 4.64 -7.58 5.29
N VAL A 17 4.19 -6.33 5.44
CA VAL A 17 4.43 -5.49 6.63
C VAL A 17 3.08 -5.05 7.19
N PRO A 18 2.86 -5.11 8.52
CA PRO A 18 1.59 -4.66 9.08
C PRO A 18 1.37 -3.16 8.89
N VAL A 19 0.15 -2.81 8.48
CA VAL A 19 -0.33 -1.44 8.27
C VAL A 19 -1.55 -1.21 9.16
N ARG A 20 -1.47 -0.20 10.03
CA ARG A 20 -2.54 0.15 10.97
C ARG A 20 -3.30 1.41 10.56
N SER A 21 -2.68 2.25 9.75
CA SER A 21 -3.27 3.50 9.29
C SER A 21 -2.69 3.94 7.96
N LEU A 22 -3.50 4.66 7.20
CA LEU A 22 -3.12 5.31 5.95
C LEU A 22 -3.44 6.80 6.02
N ARG A 23 -2.63 7.64 5.37
CA ARG A 23 -2.99 9.03 5.05
C ARG A 23 -3.56 9.06 3.65
N LEU A 24 -4.84 9.34 3.52
CA LEU A 24 -5.55 9.37 2.24
C LEU A 24 -6.18 10.75 2.06
N PRO A 25 -6.29 11.24 0.81
CA PRO A 25 -7.02 12.47 0.54
C PRO A 25 -8.50 12.30 0.90
N ASP A 26 -9.11 13.35 1.43
CA ASP A 26 -10.57 13.49 1.44
C ASP A 26 -11.06 14.04 0.09
N GLU A 27 -12.37 14.31 0.01
CA GLU A 27 -13.02 14.87 -1.19
C GLU A 27 -12.47 16.26 -1.58
N LEU A 28 -11.85 16.97 -0.63
CA LEU A 28 -11.23 18.28 -0.82
C LEU A 28 -9.72 18.20 -1.08
N GLY A 29 -9.15 16.99 -1.15
CA GLY A 29 -7.72 16.74 -1.37
C GLY A 29 -6.85 16.84 -0.10
N ASN A 30 -7.43 17.05 1.08
CA ASN A 30 -6.69 17.12 2.33
C ASN A 30 -6.31 15.72 2.82
N LEU A 31 -5.05 15.54 3.24
CA LEU A 31 -4.56 14.25 3.71
C LEU A 31 -4.98 13.95 5.16
N HIS A 32 -6.00 13.10 5.30
CA HIS A 32 -6.48 12.63 6.59
C HIS A 32 -5.95 11.23 6.93
N ARG A 33 -5.70 10.99 8.23
CA ARG A 33 -5.27 9.68 8.71
C ARG A 33 -6.49 8.81 9.03
N TYR A 34 -6.59 7.68 8.35
CA TYR A 34 -7.61 6.66 8.57
C TYR A 34 -6.98 5.40 9.17
N ARG A 35 -7.68 4.77 10.11
CA ARG A 35 -7.31 3.44 10.60
C ARG A 35 -7.65 2.40 9.54
N VAL A 36 -6.77 1.45 9.32
CA VAL A 36 -7.02 0.32 8.42
C VAL A 36 -6.93 -1.00 9.17
N THR A 37 -7.87 -1.89 8.87
CA THR A 37 -7.99 -3.20 9.49
C THR A 37 -8.36 -4.25 8.46
N THR A 38 -8.05 -5.50 8.75
CA THR A 38 -8.49 -6.64 7.96
C THR A 38 -9.97 -6.93 8.25
N TRP A 39 -10.74 -7.28 7.23
CA TRP A 39 -12.14 -7.65 7.35
C TRP A 39 -12.43 -8.88 6.50
N TRP A 40 -12.74 -10.01 7.15
CA TRP A 40 -13.05 -11.26 6.45
C TRP A 40 -14.54 -11.43 6.19
N ASP A 41 -15.37 -11.00 7.13
CA ASP A 41 -16.81 -11.20 7.10
C ASP A 41 -17.53 -9.89 7.40
N PRO A 42 -18.42 -9.43 6.50
CA PRO A 42 -19.30 -8.30 6.75
C PRO A 42 -20.10 -8.33 8.06
N ALA A 43 -20.49 -9.53 8.50
CA ALA A 43 -21.22 -9.72 9.75
C ALA A 43 -20.34 -9.54 11.00
N ALA A 44 -19.02 -9.73 10.88
CA ALA A 44 -18.05 -9.47 11.93
C ALA A 44 -17.71 -7.96 11.96
N GLY A 45 -18.53 -7.16 12.67
CA GLY A 45 -18.50 -5.69 12.58
C GLY A 45 -17.12 -5.00 12.68
N PHE A 46 -16.19 -5.50 13.52
CA PHE A 46 -14.84 -4.96 13.67
C PHE A 46 -13.80 -6.06 13.95
N THR A 47 -12.62 -5.95 13.33
CA THR A 47 -11.46 -6.74 13.75
C THR A 47 -10.32 -5.80 14.17
N ALA A 48 -9.60 -6.19 15.22
CA ALA A 48 -8.40 -5.47 15.66
C ALA A 48 -7.17 -5.80 14.78
N VAL A 49 -7.31 -6.67 13.78
CA VAL A 49 -6.20 -7.18 13.00
C VAL A 49 -5.77 -6.13 11.97
N PRO A 50 -4.50 -5.70 11.96
CA PRO A 50 -4.01 -4.75 10.98
C PRO A 50 -4.10 -5.32 9.56
N ALA A 51 -4.18 -4.45 8.57
CA ALA A 51 -3.97 -4.81 7.18
C ALA A 51 -2.48 -5.12 6.93
N GLU A 52 -2.16 -5.67 5.78
CA GLU A 52 -0.78 -5.94 5.34
C GLU A 52 -0.45 -5.10 4.11
N GLY A 53 0.75 -4.51 4.12
CA GLY A 53 1.31 -3.74 3.02
C GLY A 53 2.43 -4.51 2.34
N ARG A 54 2.53 -4.42 1.02
CA ARG A 54 3.65 -4.94 0.21
C ARG A 54 4.10 -3.87 -0.78
N LEU A 55 5.35 -3.93 -1.21
CA LEU A 55 5.80 -3.12 -2.34
C LEU A 55 4.96 -3.51 -3.55
N ALA A 56 4.54 -2.51 -4.32
CA ALA A 56 3.71 -2.70 -5.49
C ALA A 56 4.24 -1.85 -6.65
N ARG A 57 4.23 -2.41 -7.85
CA ARG A 57 4.58 -1.76 -9.11
C ARG A 57 3.40 -1.86 -10.06
N GLU A 58 2.92 -0.73 -10.54
CA GLU A 58 1.91 -0.67 -11.60
C GLU A 58 2.57 -0.86 -12.99
N LYS A 59 1.76 -1.20 -14.01
CA LYS A 59 2.22 -1.41 -15.40
C LYS A 59 3.02 -0.25 -16.00
N ASN A 60 2.72 0.98 -15.58
CA ASN A 60 3.42 2.19 -16.01
C ASN A 60 4.81 2.37 -15.33
N GLY A 61 5.23 1.41 -14.50
CA GLY A 61 6.48 1.45 -13.73
C GLY A 61 6.41 2.25 -12.44
N LEU A 62 5.22 2.75 -12.06
CA LEU A 62 5.01 3.48 -10.80
C LEU A 62 5.10 2.51 -9.61
N VAL A 63 5.98 2.80 -8.66
CA VAL A 63 6.17 2.00 -7.45
C VAL A 63 5.57 2.71 -6.25
N GLY A 64 4.73 1.99 -5.52
CA GLY A 64 4.15 2.40 -4.26
C GLY A 64 4.01 1.21 -3.33
N ALA A 65 2.88 1.14 -2.63
CA ALA A 65 2.52 -0.01 -1.83
C ALA A 65 1.09 -0.45 -2.09
N VAL A 66 0.87 -1.75 -2.15
CA VAL A 66 -0.48 -2.31 -2.07
C VAL A 66 -0.78 -2.63 -0.61
N VAL A 67 -1.97 -2.29 -0.14
CA VAL A 67 -2.47 -2.64 1.19
C VAL A 67 -3.66 -3.56 1.00
N LEU A 68 -3.61 -4.75 1.60
CA LEU A 68 -4.62 -5.78 1.52
C LEU A 68 -4.98 -6.30 2.92
N GLY A 69 -6.12 -6.97 3.05
CA GLY A 69 -6.45 -7.65 4.30
C GLY A 69 -5.56 -8.88 4.48
N ARG A 70 -5.20 -9.17 5.72
CA ARG A 70 -4.39 -10.32 6.09
C ARG A 70 -5.10 -11.62 5.71
N ASN A 71 -4.35 -12.63 5.26
CA ASN A 71 -4.85 -13.97 4.96
C ASN A 71 -6.09 -13.97 4.03
N GLY A 72 -6.07 -13.18 2.95
CA GLY A 72 -7.16 -13.12 1.98
C GLY A 72 -8.39 -12.33 2.43
N GLY A 73 -8.32 -11.60 3.54
CA GLY A 73 -9.35 -10.65 3.94
C GLY A 73 -9.36 -9.38 3.09
N HIS A 74 -10.40 -8.58 3.27
CA HIS A 74 -10.53 -7.24 2.69
C HIS A 74 -9.88 -6.18 3.59
N VAL A 75 -9.54 -5.03 3.01
CA VAL A 75 -9.17 -3.83 3.74
C VAL A 75 -10.42 -3.02 4.06
N LYS A 76 -10.64 -2.78 5.35
CA LYS A 76 -11.60 -1.80 5.84
C LYS A 76 -10.88 -0.50 6.18
N ILE A 77 -11.37 0.62 5.64
CA ILE A 77 -10.79 1.94 5.86
C ILE A 77 -11.74 2.77 6.74
N GLY A 78 -11.28 3.16 7.92
CA GLY A 78 -12.09 3.90 8.87
C GLY A 78 -13.41 3.20 9.23
N ARG A 79 -14.41 3.98 9.64
CA ARG A 79 -15.75 3.47 9.96
C ARG A 79 -16.74 3.54 8.78
N ARG A 80 -16.45 4.37 7.77
CA ARG A 80 -17.42 4.76 6.73
C ARG A 80 -16.96 4.51 5.28
N LEU A 81 -15.66 4.30 5.02
CA LEU A 81 -15.11 4.28 3.65
C LEU A 81 -15.23 2.91 2.96
N GLY A 82 -16.13 2.04 3.44
CA GLY A 82 -16.34 0.72 2.85
C GLY A 82 -15.16 -0.24 3.02
N CYS A 83 -15.26 -1.36 2.30
CA CYS A 83 -14.29 -2.45 2.32
C CYS A 83 -13.95 -2.84 0.89
N GLN A 84 -12.66 -3.06 0.64
CA GLN A 84 -12.11 -3.32 -0.68
C GLN A 84 -11.03 -4.38 -0.60
N PRO A 85 -10.84 -5.20 -1.65
CA PRO A 85 -9.89 -6.32 -1.60
C PRO A 85 -8.46 -5.85 -1.36
N PHE A 86 -8.08 -4.73 -1.99
CA PHE A 86 -6.83 -4.04 -1.76
C PHE A 86 -6.95 -2.56 -2.14
N ILE A 87 -5.93 -1.78 -1.79
CA ILE A 87 -5.74 -0.40 -2.26
C ILE A 87 -4.26 -0.17 -2.60
N PHE A 88 -3.99 0.42 -3.76
CA PHE A 88 -2.66 0.94 -4.08
C PHE A 88 -2.51 2.34 -3.49
N VAL A 89 -1.40 2.59 -2.81
CA VAL A 89 -1.13 3.86 -2.15
C VAL A 89 0.30 4.36 -2.37
N PRO A 90 0.49 5.68 -2.44
CA PRO A 90 1.82 6.27 -2.44
C PRO A 90 2.53 6.05 -1.11
N PHE A 91 3.85 6.18 -1.11
CA PHE A 91 4.68 5.94 0.07
C PHE A 91 4.42 6.90 1.23
N ASN A 92 4.01 8.14 0.94
CA ASN A 92 3.67 9.12 1.98
C ASN A 92 2.27 8.91 2.57
N SER A 93 1.46 8.00 2.02
CA SER A 93 0.25 7.50 2.68
C SER A 93 0.57 6.56 3.84
N LEU A 94 1.78 5.97 3.87
CA LEU A 94 2.19 5.04 4.91
C LEU A 94 2.87 5.76 6.09
N SER A 95 2.90 5.11 7.25
CA SER A 95 3.78 5.56 8.33
C SER A 95 5.24 5.47 7.89
N LEU A 96 6.10 6.37 8.39
CA LEU A 96 7.54 6.35 8.12
C LEU A 96 8.17 4.97 8.39
N ARG A 97 7.75 4.32 9.49
CA ARG A 97 8.22 2.98 9.87
C ARG A 97 7.80 1.91 8.85
N THR A 98 6.56 1.96 8.38
CA THR A 98 6.05 1.02 7.37
C THR A 98 6.76 1.25 6.04
N ARG A 99 6.86 2.50 5.59
CA ARG A 99 7.59 2.87 4.37
C ARG A 99 9.02 2.33 4.41
N HIS A 100 9.76 2.63 5.48
CA HIS A 100 11.13 2.16 5.65
C HIS A 100 11.25 0.63 5.61
N ARG A 101 10.32 -0.10 6.25
CA ARG A 101 10.32 -1.57 6.22
C ARG A 101 10.09 -2.13 4.81
N LEU A 102 9.20 -1.50 4.04
CA LEU A 102 8.91 -1.92 2.66
C LEU A 102 10.11 -1.63 1.74
N THR A 103 10.66 -0.42 1.81
CA THR A 103 11.71 0.02 0.87
C THR A 103 13.12 -0.43 1.24
N ARG A 104 13.36 -1.03 2.42
CA ARG A 104 14.71 -1.38 2.90
C ARG A 104 15.51 -2.29 1.96
N GLN A 105 14.82 -3.10 1.16
CA GLN A 105 15.44 -4.16 0.34
C GLN A 105 15.49 -3.81 -1.15
N ILE A 106 15.17 -2.58 -1.54
CA ILE A 106 15.11 -2.16 -2.95
C ILE A 106 15.68 -0.75 -3.11
N ARG A 107 16.41 -0.52 -4.21
CA ARG A 107 16.84 0.81 -4.60
C ARG A 107 15.76 1.44 -5.46
N LEU A 108 15.10 2.46 -4.91
CA LEU A 108 14.06 3.23 -5.60
C LEU A 108 14.51 4.67 -5.76
N LEU A 109 14.32 5.20 -6.96
CA LEU A 109 14.34 6.63 -7.23
C LEU A 109 12.99 7.18 -6.79
N LEU A 110 12.97 7.89 -5.67
CA LEU A 110 11.75 8.50 -5.16
C LEU A 110 11.49 9.82 -5.88
N PHE A 111 10.23 10.05 -6.25
CA PHE A 111 9.80 11.29 -6.87
C PHE A 111 8.41 11.67 -6.37
N SER A 112 8.13 12.97 -6.41
CA SER A 112 6.82 13.50 -6.05
C SER A 112 5.98 13.69 -7.30
N ASP A 113 4.73 13.24 -7.25
CA ASP A 113 3.69 13.56 -8.23
C ASP A 113 2.58 14.31 -7.48
N GLY A 114 2.55 15.63 -7.65
CA GLY A 114 1.77 16.54 -6.81
C GLY A 114 2.09 16.35 -5.32
N ASN A 115 1.06 16.00 -4.53
CA ASN A 115 1.18 15.77 -3.08
C ASN A 115 1.57 14.32 -2.73
N PHE A 116 1.84 13.46 -3.71
CA PHE A 116 2.08 12.03 -3.49
C PHE A 116 3.53 11.66 -3.75
N LEU A 117 4.06 10.77 -2.92
CA LEU A 117 5.43 10.27 -3.04
C LEU A 117 5.41 8.86 -3.61
N PHE A 118 5.98 8.69 -4.79
CA PHE A 118 6.13 7.40 -5.45
C PHE A 118 7.61 7.07 -5.65
N GLY A 119 7.87 5.86 -6.14
CA GLY A 119 9.19 5.44 -6.58
C GLY A 119 9.16 4.93 -8.01
N ARG A 120 10.33 4.87 -8.63
CA ARG A 120 10.64 4.04 -9.79
C ARG A 120 11.86 3.20 -9.45
N GLU A 121 11.96 2.01 -10.01
CA GLU A 121 13.22 1.28 -9.93
C GLU A 121 14.29 2.06 -10.69
N ALA A 122 15.47 2.21 -10.10
CA ALA A 122 16.61 2.68 -10.86
C ALA A 122 16.84 1.68 -11.99
N ALA A 123 16.94 2.15 -13.23
CA ALA A 123 17.36 1.29 -14.33
C ALA A 123 18.65 0.60 -13.89
N ALA A 124 18.69 -0.74 -13.98
CA ALA A 124 19.97 -1.43 -13.88
C ALA A 124 20.81 -0.86 -15.02
N GLU A 125 21.90 -0.17 -14.71
CA GLU A 125 22.94 0.10 -15.69
C GLU A 125 23.27 -1.24 -16.34
N ALA A 126 22.97 -1.37 -17.62
CA ALA A 126 23.38 -2.51 -18.41
C ALA A 126 24.91 -2.51 -18.40
N ALA A 127 25.49 -3.44 -17.65
CA ALA A 127 26.91 -3.76 -17.70
C ALA A 127 27.23 -4.50 -19.00
#